data_AF-A0A6J4UJ02-F1
#
_entry.id   AF-A0A6J4UJ02-F1
#
_cell.length_a   1.000
_cell.length_b   1.000
_cell.length_c   1.000
_cell.angle_alpha   90.00
_cell.angle_beta   90.00
_cell.angle_gamma   90.00
#
_symmetry.space_group_name_H-M   'P 1'
#
loop_
_entity.id
_entity.type
_entity.pdbx_description
1 polymer ?
#
loop_
_entity_poly.entity_id
_entity_poly.type
_entity_poly.pdbx_seq_one_letter_code
_entity_poly.pdbx_strand_id
1 'polypeptide(L)'
;MTSSSSPPFRVGLLGHGTVGAAFEELLDDRADAIAGEVGRRPEISGVLTRSRGDFAEILEGSDLIVELIGGTDPALDYGLRALRGR
;
A
#
# COMPACT_ATOMS: atom_id res chain seq x y z
N MET A 1 13.76 21.33 20.21
CA MET A 1 13.80 19.86 20.01
C MET A 1 12.95 19.56 18.79
N THR A 2 13.55 19.65 17.61
CA THR A 2 12.88 19.36 16.33
C THR A 2 12.95 17.86 16.11
N SER A 3 11.85 17.15 16.34
CA SER A 3 11.72 15.76 15.93
C SER A 3 11.77 15.71 14.40
N SER A 4 12.84 15.18 13.82
CA SER A 4 12.87 14.80 12.42
C SER A 4 11.90 13.63 12.24
N SER A 5 10.67 13.90 11.81
CA SER A 5 9.75 12.82 11.44
C SER A 5 10.31 12.16 10.18
N SER A 6 10.77 10.91 10.30
CA SER A 6 11.08 10.10 9.12
C SER A 6 9.86 10.10 8.18
N PRO A 7 10.06 10.17 6.85
CA PRO A 7 8.94 10.12 5.93
C PRO A 7 8.13 8.82 6.13
N PRO A 8 6.80 8.88 6.02
CA PRO A 8 5.94 7.72 6.23
C PRO A 8 6.30 6.57 5.28
N PHE A 9 5.95 5.35 5.67
CA PHE A 9 6.10 4.16 4.83
C PHE A 9 4.87 4.00 3.94
N ARG A 10 5.02 4.26 2.65
CA ARG A 10 3.91 4.42 1.70
C ARG A 10 3.46 3.06 1.16
N VAL A 11 2.21 2.69 1.36
CA VAL A 11 1.63 1.40 0.98
C VAL A 11 0.58 1.60 -0.11
N GLY A 12 0.85 1.07 -1.31
CA GLY A 12 -0.11 1.01 -2.41
C GLY A 12 -0.96 -0.25 -2.29
N LEU A 13 -2.29 -0.08 -2.30
CA LEU A 13 -3.24 -1.16 -2.13
C LEU A 13 -3.94 -1.48 -3.45
N LEU A 14 -3.76 -2.69 -3.97
CA LEU A 14 -4.43 -3.15 -5.18
C LEU A 14 -5.58 -4.08 -4.80
N GLY A 15 -6.81 -3.67 -5.03
CA GLY A 15 -8.00 -4.41 -4.61
C GLY A 15 -8.55 -3.89 -3.28
N HIS A 16 -9.83 -3.54 -3.30
CA HIS A 16 -10.58 -3.03 -2.15
C HIS A 16 -11.90 -3.80 -1.98
N GLY A 17 -11.81 -5.13 -2.05
CA GLY A 17 -12.91 -6.01 -1.66
C GLY A 17 -12.97 -6.17 -0.14
N THR A 18 -13.59 -7.26 0.33
CA THR A 18 -13.70 -7.55 1.78
C THR A 18 -12.35 -7.51 2.50
N VAL A 19 -11.30 -8.12 1.93
CA VAL A 19 -9.97 -8.15 2.57
C VAL A 19 -9.28 -6.79 2.47
N GLY A 20 -9.34 -6.12 1.32
CA GLY A 20 -8.69 -4.82 1.11
C GLY A 20 -9.25 -3.73 2.01
N ALA A 21 -10.58 -3.68 2.18
CA ALA A 21 -11.22 -2.72 3.07
C ALA A 21 -10.85 -2.95 4.55
N ALA A 22 -10.90 -4.21 5.00
CA ALA A 22 -10.48 -4.56 6.36
C ALA A 22 -8.99 -4.31 6.59
N PHE A 23 -8.15 -4.52 5.56
CA PHE A 23 -6.73 -4.23 5.63
C PHE A 23 -6.45 -2.73 5.78
N GLU A 24 -7.10 -1.87 4.99
CA GLU A 24 -6.94 -0.41 5.10
C GLU A 24 -7.33 0.10 6.49
N GLU A 25 -8.49 -0.33 7.01
CA GLU A 25 -8.97 0.03 8.36
C GLU A 25 -7.97 -0.43 9.45
N LEU A 26 -7.57 -1.70 9.43
CA LEU A 26 -6.65 -2.25 10.42
C LEU A 26 -5.25 -1.62 10.33
N LEU A 27 -4.80 -1.24 9.14
CA LEU A 27 -3.50 -0.60 8.96
C LEU A 27 -3.47 0.77 9.64
N ASP A 28 -4.53 1.57 9.48
CA ASP A 28 -4.65 2.87 10.15
C ASP A 28 -4.77 2.72 11.67
N ASP A 29 -5.66 1.83 12.13
CA ASP A 29 -5.86 1.53 13.56
C ASP A 29 -4.57 1.07 14.27
N ARG A 30 -3.69 0.39 13.54
CA ARG A 30 -2.43 -0.17 14.08
C ARG A 30 -1.20 0.64 13.69
N ALA A 31 -1.35 1.76 12.98
CA ALA A 31 -0.23 2.49 12.40
C ALA A 31 0.82 2.92 13.44
N ASP A 32 0.39 3.36 14.62
CA ASP A 32 1.30 3.75 15.71
C ASP A 32 2.00 2.56 16.37
N ALA A 33 1.30 1.44 16.54
CA ALA A 33 1.90 0.21 17.04
C ALA A 33 2.95 -0.32 16.05
N ILE A 34 2.63 -0.32 14.75
CA ILE A 34 3.58 -0.70 13.70
C ILE A 34 4.78 0.25 13.71
N ALA A 35 4.56 1.56 13.78
CA ALA A 35 5.64 2.54 13.87
C ALA A 35 6.56 2.30 15.07
N GLY A 36 6.00 1.90 16.23
CA GLY A 36 6.77 1.54 17.41
C GLY A 36 7.70 0.34 17.21
N GLU A 37 7.29 -0.64 16.40
CA GLU A 37 8.04 -1.87 16.15
C GLU A 37 9.02 -1.75 14.97
N VAL A 38 8.62 -1.08 13.87
CA VAL A 38 9.41 -1.01 12.62
C VAL A 38 10.05 0.36 12.35
N GLY A 39 9.78 1.36 13.18
CA GLY A 39 10.38 2.68 13.11
C GLY A 39 9.82 3.62 12.03
N ARG A 40 8.83 3.17 11.24
CA ARG A 40 8.14 3.99 10.23
C ARG A 40 6.63 3.75 10.30
N ARG A 41 5.85 4.83 10.34
CA ARG A 41 4.38 4.76 10.30
C ARG A 41 3.93 4.38 8.89
N PRO A 42 3.17 3.28 8.70
CA PRO A 42 2.62 2.95 7.40
C PRO A 42 1.44 3.86 7.06
N GLU A 43 1.30 4.20 5.79
CA GLU A 43 0.19 5.02 5.27
C GLU A 43 -0.24 4.50 3.89
N ILE A 44 -1.54 4.42 3.64
CA ILE A 44 -2.05 4.13 2.29
C ILE A 44 -1.72 5.32 1.37
N SER A 45 -0.93 5.06 0.34
CA SER A 45 -0.54 6.05 -0.67
C SER A 45 -1.55 6.13 -1.82
N GLY A 46 -2.27 5.05 -2.07
CA GLY A 46 -3.32 4.97 -3.07
C GLY A 46 -3.98 3.59 -3.11
N VAL A 47 -5.19 3.56 -3.66
CA VAL A 47 -6.02 2.36 -3.76
C VAL A 47 -6.46 2.16 -5.20
N LEU A 48 -6.16 1.00 -5.76
CA LEU A 48 -6.62 0.57 -7.07
C LEU A 48 -7.84 -0.34 -6.93
N THR A 49 -8.90 -0.03 -7.66
CA THR A 49 -10.07 -0.90 -7.84
C THR A 49 -10.41 -0.98 -9.33
N ARG A 50 -11.51 -1.67 -9.68
CA ARG A 50 -11.98 -1.71 -11.08
C ARG A 50 -12.45 -0.35 -11.61
N SER A 51 -12.81 0.59 -10.74
CA SER A 51 -13.43 1.87 -11.10
C SER A 51 -12.68 3.09 -10.58
N ARG A 52 -11.56 2.91 -9.88
CA ARG A 52 -10.79 3.99 -9.25
C ARG A 52 -9.30 3.64 -9.19
N GLY A 53 -8.47 4.67 -9.32
CA GLY A 53 -7.02 4.60 -9.15
C GLY A 53 -6.29 4.29 -10.46
N ASP A 54 -5.02 4.69 -10.51
CA ASP A 54 -4.09 4.36 -11.59
C ASP A 54 -2.92 3.57 -11.01
N PHE A 55 -2.59 2.43 -11.62
CA PHE A 55 -1.54 1.56 -11.10
C PHE A 55 -0.15 2.20 -11.20
N ALA A 56 0.15 2.96 -12.25
CA ALA A 56 1.47 3.57 -12.41
C ALA A 56 1.70 4.65 -11.36
N GLU A 57 0.71 5.52 -11.13
CA GLU A 57 0.78 6.53 -10.07
C GLU A 57 0.93 5.91 -8.68
N ILE A 58 0.18 4.83 -8.41
CA ILE A 58 0.29 4.10 -7.13
C ILE A 58 1.66 3.45 -6.99
N LEU A 59 2.19 2.84 -8.04
CA LEU A 59 3.51 2.21 -8.02
C LEU A 59 4.62 3.22 -7.75
N GLU A 60 4.62 4.38 -8.43
CA GLU A 60 5.60 5.44 -8.23
C GLU A 60 5.55 6.05 -6.82
N GLY A 61 4.35 6.11 -6.22
CA GLY A 61 4.12 6.70 -4.91
C GLY A 61 4.26 5.76 -3.70
N SER A 62 4.68 4.51 -3.90
CA SER A 62 4.65 3.46 -2.86
C SER A 62 6.02 2.84 -2.59
N ASP A 63 6.31 2.60 -1.31
CA ASP A 63 7.42 1.77 -0.84
C ASP A 63 7.08 0.27 -0.89
N LEU A 64 5.79 -0.05 -0.73
CA LEU A 64 5.24 -1.41 -0.70
C LEU A 64 3.94 -1.49 -1.49
N ILE A 65 3.78 -2.57 -2.25
CA ILE A 65 2.51 -2.92 -2.90
C ILE A 65 1.90 -4.12 -2.19
N VAL A 66 0.61 -4.01 -1.85
CA VAL A 66 -0.22 -5.10 -1.33
C VAL A 66 -1.27 -5.45 -2.38
N GLU A 67 -1.21 -6.66 -2.93
CA GLU A 67 -2.11 -7.13 -3.99
C GLU A 67 -3.20 -8.04 -3.41
N LEU A 68 -4.45 -7.66 -3.64
CA LEU A 68 -5.70 -8.26 -3.14
C LEU A 68 -6.84 -8.15 -4.19
N ILE A 69 -6.52 -7.99 -5.47
CA ILE A 69 -7.49 -7.96 -6.58
C ILE A 69 -8.15 -9.34 -6.74
N GLY A 70 -7.35 -10.39 -6.54
CA GLY A 70 -7.74 -11.77 -6.79
C GLY A 70 -7.76 -12.15 -8.27
N GLY A 71 -7.74 -13.45 -8.56
CA GLY A 71 -7.51 -13.96 -9.91
C GLY A 71 -6.03 -13.90 -10.31
N THR A 72 -5.74 -14.13 -11.60
CA THR A 72 -4.35 -14.17 -12.10
C THR A 72 -4.01 -12.97 -12.96
N ASP A 73 -4.93 -12.52 -13.82
CA ASP A 73 -4.78 -11.33 -14.67
C ASP A 73 -5.84 -10.32 -14.24
N PRO A 74 -5.48 -9.08 -13.86
CA PRO A 74 -4.17 -8.41 -14.01
C PRO A 74 -3.19 -8.57 -12.83
N ALA A 75 -3.52 -9.35 -11.80
CA ALA A 75 -2.72 -9.46 -10.57
C ALA A 75 -1.23 -9.80 -10.80
N LEU A 76 -0.95 -10.77 -11.69
CA LEU A 76 0.41 -11.19 -12.02
C LEU A 76 1.22 -10.09 -12.70
N ASP A 77 0.63 -9.35 -13.64
CA ASP A 77 1.31 -8.24 -14.33
C ASP A 77 1.72 -7.17 -13.33
N TYR A 78 0.79 -6.73 -12.49
CA TYR A 78 1.07 -5.73 -11.46
C TYR A 78 2.12 -6.19 -10.47
N GLY A 79 2.07 -7.44 -10.01
CA GLY A 79 3.09 -8.00 -9.13
C GLY A 79 4.48 -8.02 -9.77
N LEU A 80 4.60 -8.46 -11.02
CA LEU A 80 5.88 -8.48 -11.73
C LEU A 80 6.42 -7.06 -11.98
N ARG A 81 5.55 -6.10 -12.32
CA ARG A 81 5.93 -4.70 -12.51
C ARG A 81 6.39 -4.07 -11.20
N ALA A 82 5.72 -4.34 -10.09
CA ALA A 82 6.14 -3.86 -8.77
C ALA A 82 7.51 -4.41 -8.35
N LEU A 83 7.80 -5.68 -8.65
CA LEU A 83 9.11 -6.28 -8.36
C LEU A 83 10.23 -5.72 -9.24
N ARG A 84 9.92 -5.33 -10.48
CA ARG A 84 10.87 -4.73 -11.43
C ARG A 84 11.08 -3.23 -11.23
N GLY A 85 10.07 -2.53 -10.71
CA GLY A 85 10.05 -1.08 -10.51
C GLY A 85 10.89 -0.62 -9.31
N ARG A 86 12.14 -1.05 -9.24
CA ARG A 86 13.15 -0.54 -8.31
C ARG A 86 14.20 0.27 -9.06
#